data_AF-A0A968PXU1-F1
#
_entry.id   AF-A0A968PXU1-F1
#
_cell.length_a   1.000
_cell.length_b   1.000
_cell.length_c   1.000
_cell.angle_alpha   90.00
_cell.angle_beta   90.00
_cell.angle_gamma   90.00
#
_symmetry.space_group_name_H-M   'P 1'
#
loop_
_entity.id
_entity.type
_entity.pdbx_description
1 polymer ?
#
loop_
_entity_poly.entity_id
_entity_poly.type
_entity_poly.pdbx_seq_one_letter_code
_entity_poly.pdbx_strand_id
1 'polypeptide(L)'
;MGDTSGITDLKWTVTGSGTNPANAADFDAGIMPVGKVRFLAGETSKQISVNVRGDITQELDETFSVAITAVTGVTPINIGTGTILNDDGVSGRAATISNNMILGTAGNDTLLGTTGNDTLLGVDPLNGAGTREIDRLTGGAGSDRFILGDTSSTYYLGGGISDYAIITDFGVGDAIQTRIGSTLSIGGALPTGIIGTALYLNNDLVAVVQGTIPTAISFVSV
;
A
#
# COMPACT_ATOMS: atom_id res chain seq x y z
N MET A 1 -1.66 27.82 -41.26
CA MET A 1 -1.38 26.37 -41.36
C MET A 1 0.10 26.23 -41.73
N GLY A 2 0.82 25.29 -41.12
CA GLY A 2 2.28 25.13 -41.30
C GLY A 2 2.66 24.40 -42.59
N ASP A 3 3.90 24.62 -43.07
CA ASP A 3 4.49 23.92 -44.20
C ASP A 3 4.98 22.53 -43.77
N THR A 4 4.50 21.48 -44.44
CA THR A 4 4.84 20.07 -44.16
C THR A 4 5.75 19.47 -45.23
N SER A 5 6.21 20.25 -46.20
CA SER A 5 7.02 19.76 -47.32
C SER A 5 8.48 19.45 -46.95
N GLY A 6 8.96 20.00 -45.83
CA GLY A 6 10.32 19.82 -45.33
C GLY A 6 10.43 18.86 -44.14
N ILE A 7 11.65 18.41 -43.86
CA ILE A 7 11.99 17.65 -42.64
C ILE A 7 12.14 18.63 -41.49
N THR A 8 11.49 18.38 -40.35
CA THR A 8 11.58 19.23 -39.15
C THR A 8 11.90 18.41 -37.92
N ASP A 9 12.81 18.94 -37.11
CA ASP A 9 13.23 18.35 -35.84
C ASP A 9 12.73 19.22 -34.67
N LEU A 10 11.90 18.66 -33.79
CA LEU A 10 11.45 19.32 -32.57
C LEU A 10 12.07 18.65 -31.35
N LYS A 11 12.54 19.45 -30.39
CA LYS A 11 12.91 18.96 -29.06
C LYS A 11 11.74 19.12 -28.11
N TRP A 12 11.65 18.21 -27.17
CA TRP A 12 10.67 18.24 -26.10
C TRP A 12 11.32 17.97 -24.76
N THR A 13 10.71 18.48 -23.69
CA THR A 13 11.13 18.25 -22.31
C THR A 13 9.90 17.97 -21.45
N VAL A 14 10.11 17.21 -20.38
CA VAL A 14 9.19 17.08 -19.25
C VAL A 14 9.65 17.99 -18.12
N THR A 15 8.70 18.66 -17.48
CA THR A 15 8.92 19.48 -16.29
C THR A 15 7.81 19.19 -15.28
N GLY A 16 8.15 18.99 -14.01
CA GLY A 16 7.17 18.91 -12.93
C GLY A 16 6.26 20.14 -12.88
N SER A 17 4.98 19.95 -12.53
CA SER A 17 3.97 21.00 -12.52
C SER A 17 3.02 20.89 -11.33
N GLY A 18 2.15 21.88 -11.15
CA GLY A 18 1.13 21.83 -10.11
C GLY A 18 1.68 21.97 -8.68
N THR A 19 0.89 21.49 -7.71
CA THR A 19 1.20 21.57 -6.27
C THR A 19 2.21 20.52 -5.81
N ASN A 20 2.22 19.35 -6.45
CA ASN A 20 3.17 18.27 -6.24
C ASN A 20 3.85 17.99 -7.59
N PRO A 21 4.95 18.69 -7.90
CA PRO A 21 5.63 18.53 -9.17
C PRO A 21 6.48 17.26 -9.18
N ALA A 22 6.25 16.40 -10.17
CA ALA A 22 7.13 15.26 -10.44
C ALA A 22 8.58 15.74 -10.58
N ASN A 23 9.52 14.97 -10.06
CA ASN A 23 10.95 15.20 -10.09
C ASN A 23 11.66 14.12 -10.95
N ALA A 24 12.99 14.03 -10.85
CA ALA A 24 13.74 13.10 -11.68
C ALA A 24 13.63 11.64 -11.23
N ALA A 25 13.33 11.39 -9.96
CA ALA A 25 13.26 10.05 -9.37
C ALA A 25 12.10 9.22 -9.96
N ASP A 26 10.99 9.87 -10.27
CA ASP A 26 9.72 9.28 -10.73
C ASP A 26 9.76 8.87 -12.21
N PHE A 27 10.89 9.07 -12.89
CA PHE A 27 11.10 8.66 -14.28
C PHE A 27 12.27 7.68 -14.42
N ASP A 28 12.26 6.93 -15.51
CA ASP A 28 13.31 5.97 -15.84
C ASP A 28 14.72 6.61 -15.76
N ALA A 29 15.67 5.83 -15.22
CA ALA A 29 17.06 6.25 -15.02
C ALA A 29 17.27 7.45 -14.07
N GLY A 30 16.24 7.90 -13.34
CA GLY A 30 16.40 8.95 -12.33
C GLY A 30 16.70 10.32 -12.93
N ILE A 31 16.21 10.60 -14.14
CA ILE A 31 16.44 11.84 -14.90
C ILE A 31 15.13 12.37 -15.47
N MET A 32 15.02 13.69 -15.61
CA MET A 32 13.89 14.31 -16.30
C MET A 32 13.85 13.88 -17.78
N PRO A 33 12.72 13.35 -18.28
CA PRO A 33 12.60 12.94 -19.67
C PRO A 33 12.78 14.13 -20.63
N VAL A 34 13.67 13.95 -21.60
CA VAL A 34 13.88 14.89 -22.70
C VAL A 34 14.08 14.12 -23.99
N GLY A 35 13.75 14.73 -25.13
CA GLY A 35 13.91 14.04 -26.39
C GLY A 35 13.79 14.90 -27.61
N LYS A 36 13.80 14.21 -28.76
CA LYS A 36 13.70 14.80 -30.08
C LYS A 36 12.75 13.98 -30.92
N VAL A 37 11.87 14.65 -31.65
CA VAL A 37 10.98 14.06 -32.62
C VAL A 37 11.28 14.65 -34.00
N ARG A 38 11.34 13.81 -35.02
CA ARG A 38 11.61 14.19 -36.40
C ARG A 38 10.37 13.93 -37.24
N PHE A 39 9.84 14.98 -37.87
CA PHE A 39 8.83 14.88 -38.91
C PHE A 39 9.52 14.79 -40.27
N LEU A 40 9.23 13.73 -41.02
CA LEU A 40 9.56 13.62 -42.43
C LEU A 40 8.56 14.44 -43.26
N ALA A 41 8.89 14.68 -44.53
CA ALA A 41 8.00 15.38 -45.43
C ALA A 41 6.62 14.69 -45.50
N GLY A 42 5.56 15.46 -45.30
CA GLY A 42 4.18 15.00 -45.28
C GLY A 42 3.70 14.41 -43.95
N GLU A 43 4.56 14.19 -42.95
CA GLU A 43 4.13 13.72 -41.63
C GLU A 43 3.52 14.88 -40.82
N THR A 44 2.37 14.62 -40.18
CA THR A 44 1.64 15.63 -39.39
C THR A 44 1.43 15.25 -37.94
N SER A 45 1.73 14.01 -37.55
CA SER A 45 1.67 13.53 -36.16
C SER A 45 2.84 12.61 -35.82
N LYS A 46 3.24 12.67 -34.55
CA LYS A 46 4.22 11.77 -33.94
C LYS A 46 3.81 11.49 -32.50
N GLN A 47 4.23 10.33 -32.00
CA GLN A 47 4.02 9.93 -30.62
C GLN A 47 5.28 10.22 -29.79
N ILE A 48 5.08 10.72 -28.58
CA ILE A 48 6.10 10.86 -27.54
C ILE A 48 5.72 9.88 -26.44
N SER A 49 6.67 9.07 -25.99
CA SER A 49 6.52 8.20 -24.83
C SER A 49 7.28 8.78 -23.65
N VAL A 50 6.59 8.91 -22.53
CA VAL A 50 7.17 9.29 -21.23
C VAL A 50 6.99 8.09 -20.32
N ASN A 51 8.09 7.46 -19.93
CA ASN A 51 8.06 6.30 -19.04
C ASN A 51 8.23 6.77 -17.59
N VAL A 52 7.28 6.38 -16.75
CA VAL A 52 7.34 6.58 -15.30
C VAL A 52 8.04 5.39 -14.66
N ARG A 53 8.78 5.65 -13.59
CA ARG A 53 9.42 4.62 -12.79
C ARG A 53 8.53 4.35 -11.58
N GLY A 54 7.94 3.17 -11.53
CA GLY A 54 7.28 2.72 -10.30
C GLY A 54 8.32 2.36 -9.24
N ASP A 55 8.06 2.70 -7.98
CA ASP A 55 8.80 2.15 -6.86
C ASP A 55 7.87 1.73 -5.71
N ILE A 56 8.28 1.89 -4.44
CA ILE A 56 7.51 1.50 -3.26
C ILE A 56 7.48 2.63 -2.21
N THR A 57 8.02 3.79 -2.56
CA THR A 57 8.14 4.96 -1.70
C THR A 57 6.85 5.71 -1.81
N GLN A 58 6.13 5.84 -0.69
CA GLN A 58 4.90 6.61 -0.72
C GLN A 58 5.18 8.08 -1.06
N GLU A 59 4.61 8.51 -2.17
CA GLU A 59 4.62 9.88 -2.66
C GLU A 59 3.18 10.42 -2.71
N LEU A 60 3.03 11.71 -3.03
CA LEU A 60 1.70 12.25 -3.37
C LEU A 60 1.41 11.97 -4.84
N ASP A 61 0.15 12.08 -5.25
CA ASP A 61 -0.13 12.21 -6.68
C ASP A 61 0.60 13.44 -7.23
N GLU A 62 1.46 13.20 -8.20
CA GLU A 62 2.35 14.20 -8.79
C GLU A 62 1.94 14.53 -10.22
N THR A 63 2.24 15.74 -10.68
CA THR A 63 1.94 16.14 -12.05
C THR A 63 3.17 16.64 -12.78
N PHE A 64 3.17 16.45 -14.09
CA PHE A 64 4.17 17.00 -15.00
C PHE A 64 3.54 17.54 -16.28
N SER A 65 4.26 18.43 -16.94
CA SER A 65 3.92 18.98 -18.25
C SER A 65 4.96 18.57 -19.29
N VAL A 66 4.50 18.23 -20.49
CA VAL A 66 5.34 17.99 -21.66
C VAL A 66 5.30 19.24 -22.53
N ALA A 67 6.46 19.78 -22.90
CA ALA A 67 6.54 20.95 -23.74
C ALA A 67 7.48 20.76 -24.93
N ILE A 68 7.10 21.32 -26.08
CA ILE A 68 8.01 21.50 -27.22
C ILE A 68 8.87 22.72 -26.92
N THR A 69 10.18 22.53 -26.89
CA THR A 69 11.15 23.55 -26.45
C THR A 69 12.06 24.07 -27.56
N ALA A 70 12.16 23.38 -28.69
CA ALA A 70 13.04 23.81 -29.78
C ALA A 70 12.32 24.55 -30.89
N VAL A 71 11.94 25.80 -30.61
CA VAL A 71 12.05 26.85 -31.62
C VAL A 71 12.72 28.04 -30.95
N THR A 72 13.97 28.34 -31.33
CA THR A 72 14.75 29.46 -30.77
C THR A 72 13.92 30.75 -30.84
N GLY A 73 13.72 31.42 -29.70
CA GLY A 73 12.90 32.64 -29.62
C GLY A 73 11.39 32.41 -29.47
N VAL A 74 10.94 31.16 -29.36
CA VAL A 74 9.54 30.82 -29.06
C VAL A 74 9.44 30.31 -27.63
N THR A 75 8.42 30.79 -26.92
CA THR A 75 8.03 30.28 -25.62
C THR A 75 7.68 28.80 -25.73
N PRO A 76 8.18 27.92 -24.83
CA PRO A 76 7.80 26.51 -24.82
C PRO A 76 6.29 26.32 -24.94
N ILE A 77 5.87 25.41 -25.82
CA ILE A 77 4.46 25.12 -26.05
C ILE A 77 4.12 23.87 -25.23
N ASN A 78 3.27 24.00 -24.22
CA ASN A 78 2.72 22.85 -23.49
C ASN A 78 1.83 22.04 -24.44
N ILE A 79 2.17 20.76 -24.63
CA ILE A 79 1.46 19.83 -25.51
C ILE A 79 0.70 18.76 -24.72
N GLY A 80 0.79 18.75 -23.39
CA GLY A 80 0.07 17.84 -22.53
C GLY A 80 0.55 17.84 -21.08
N THR A 81 -0.31 17.36 -20.20
CA THR A 81 -0.03 17.13 -18.78
C THR A 81 -0.24 15.66 -18.45
N GLY A 82 0.60 15.12 -17.58
CA GLY A 82 0.45 13.79 -17.01
C GLY A 82 0.33 13.85 -15.49
N THR A 83 -0.35 12.87 -14.92
CA THR A 83 -0.40 12.62 -13.49
C THR A 83 0.23 11.27 -13.22
N ILE A 84 1.18 11.24 -12.29
CA ILE A 84 1.71 10.02 -11.68
C ILE A 84 0.83 9.78 -10.45
N LEU A 85 0.03 8.70 -10.50
CA LEU A 85 -0.83 8.33 -9.38
C LEU A 85 0.01 7.48 -8.42
N ASN A 86 -0.03 7.84 -7.13
CA ASN A 86 0.57 7.00 -6.11
C ASN A 86 -0.25 5.73 -5.95
N ASP A 87 0.27 4.60 -6.44
CA ASP A 87 -0.27 3.27 -6.25
C ASP A 87 0.43 2.50 -5.11
N ASP A 88 1.38 3.14 -4.44
CA ASP A 88 2.01 2.62 -3.23
C ASP A 88 1.01 2.65 -2.07
N GLY A 89 0.58 1.45 -1.67
CA GLY A 89 -0.27 1.24 -0.50
C GLY A 89 0.34 1.90 0.72
N VAL A 90 -0.49 2.66 1.45
CA VAL A 90 -0.17 3.56 2.57
C VAL A 90 1.05 3.09 3.38
N SER A 91 2.24 3.49 2.90
CA SER A 91 3.51 3.20 3.53
C SER A 91 4.15 4.54 3.90
N GLY A 92 3.64 5.14 4.97
CA GLY A 92 4.31 6.28 5.60
C GLY A 92 3.76 7.67 5.26
N ARG A 93 2.46 7.93 5.52
CA ARG A 93 2.15 9.19 6.21
C ARG A 93 2.96 9.15 7.51
N ALA A 94 3.96 10.03 7.60
CA ALA A 94 4.84 10.20 8.77
C ALA A 94 4.14 9.77 10.05
N ALA A 95 4.66 8.73 10.70
CA ALA A 95 4.52 8.41 12.13
C ALA A 95 3.51 9.31 12.84
N THR A 96 2.23 9.15 12.49
CA THR A 96 1.22 9.99 13.11
C THR A 96 1.01 9.30 14.44
N ILE A 97 1.17 10.01 15.55
CA ILE A 97 0.82 9.47 16.88
C ILE A 97 -0.72 9.45 17.01
N SER A 98 -1.43 9.16 15.91
CA SER A 98 -2.88 9.08 15.89
C SER A 98 -3.28 7.66 16.21
N ASN A 99 -4.25 7.52 17.10
CA ASN A 99 -4.91 6.26 17.35
C ASN A 99 -5.93 6.06 16.23
N ASN A 100 -5.66 5.15 15.30
CA ASN A 100 -6.49 4.90 14.13
C ASN A 100 -7.31 3.62 14.31
N MET A 101 -8.47 3.58 13.67
CA MET A 101 -9.23 2.35 13.45
C MET A 101 -9.02 1.96 11.98
N ILE A 102 -8.36 0.82 11.77
CA ILE A 102 -7.96 0.32 10.46
C ILE A 102 -8.75 -0.96 10.20
N LEU A 103 -9.54 -0.93 9.13
CA LEU A 103 -10.43 -2.01 8.74
C LEU A 103 -9.93 -2.62 7.43
N GLY A 104 -9.83 -3.94 7.39
CA GLY A 104 -9.70 -4.72 6.19
C GLY A 104 -11.04 -4.90 5.50
N THR A 105 -11.02 -5.74 4.49
CA THR A 105 -12.13 -6.05 3.61
C THR A 105 -12.32 -7.56 3.55
N ALA A 106 -12.94 -8.07 2.48
CA ALA A 106 -12.99 -9.50 2.26
C ALA A 106 -11.77 -9.94 1.43
N GLY A 107 -11.17 -11.07 1.80
CA GLY A 107 -9.96 -11.59 1.19
C GLY A 107 -8.71 -11.26 2.00
N ASN A 108 -7.54 -11.63 1.46
CA ASN A 108 -6.28 -11.47 2.16
C ASN A 108 -5.83 -10.00 2.17
N ASP A 109 -5.86 -9.37 3.34
CA ASP A 109 -5.49 -7.98 3.52
C ASP A 109 -4.09 -7.81 4.11
N THR A 110 -3.50 -6.63 3.89
CA THR A 110 -2.29 -6.18 4.60
C THR A 110 -2.58 -4.82 5.22
N LEU A 111 -2.67 -4.80 6.55
CA LEU A 111 -2.95 -3.61 7.33
C LEU A 111 -1.68 -3.15 8.06
N LEU A 112 -1.41 -1.85 7.96
CA LEU A 112 -0.26 -1.19 8.58
C LEU A 112 -0.74 -0.05 9.46
N GLY A 113 -0.52 -0.18 10.76
CA GLY A 113 -0.67 0.89 11.75
C GLY A 113 0.51 1.86 11.73
N THR A 114 0.52 2.75 12.71
CA THR A 114 1.35 3.95 12.76
C THR A 114 2.16 3.98 14.06
N THR A 115 2.29 5.14 14.72
CA THR A 115 2.99 5.26 16.01
C THR A 115 2.05 5.52 17.18
N GLY A 116 0.74 5.60 16.92
CA GLY A 116 -0.30 5.71 17.93
C GLY A 116 -0.78 4.35 18.40
N ASN A 117 -1.80 4.34 19.27
CA ASN A 117 -2.44 3.11 19.71
C ASN A 117 -3.56 2.75 18.73
N ASP A 118 -3.24 1.95 17.74
CA ASP A 118 -4.10 1.60 16.63
C ASP A 118 -5.02 0.42 16.97
N THR A 119 -6.14 0.31 16.26
CA THR A 119 -7.05 -0.83 16.32
C THR A 119 -7.21 -1.41 14.92
N LEU A 120 -6.77 -2.65 14.74
CA LEU A 120 -6.72 -3.32 13.45
C LEU A 120 -7.73 -4.47 13.41
N LEU A 121 -8.63 -4.43 12.44
CA LEU A 121 -9.60 -5.49 12.13
C LEU A 121 -9.32 -5.98 10.72
N GLY A 122 -8.77 -7.19 10.57
CA GLY A 122 -8.38 -7.73 9.26
C GLY A 122 -9.55 -8.10 8.34
N VAL A 123 -10.69 -8.45 8.93
CA VAL A 123 -11.81 -9.07 8.21
C VAL A 123 -12.91 -8.08 7.85
N ASP A 124 -13.79 -8.45 6.92
CA ASP A 124 -15.13 -7.87 6.78
C ASP A 124 -16.15 -8.62 7.68
N PRO A 125 -16.61 -8.02 8.80
CA PRO A 125 -17.51 -8.69 9.74
C PRO A 125 -18.89 -9.01 9.15
N LEU A 126 -19.28 -8.32 8.08
CA LEU A 126 -20.60 -8.44 7.47
C LEU A 126 -20.64 -9.52 6.38
N ASN A 127 -19.48 -9.93 5.86
CA ASN A 127 -19.38 -10.81 4.69
C ASN A 127 -18.41 -11.98 4.88
N GLY A 128 -18.61 -12.77 5.95
CA GLY A 128 -17.84 -14.01 6.15
C GLY A 128 -16.51 -13.79 6.86
N ALA A 129 -16.57 -13.09 8.00
CA ALA A 129 -15.44 -12.68 8.84
C ALA A 129 -14.34 -13.74 9.01
N GLY A 130 -13.20 -13.56 8.35
CA GLY A 130 -12.02 -14.41 8.49
C GLY A 130 -12.12 -15.73 7.74
N THR A 131 -13.16 -15.97 6.95
CA THR A 131 -13.33 -17.28 6.31
C THR A 131 -12.47 -17.41 5.06
N ARG A 132 -11.52 -18.35 5.09
CA ARG A 132 -10.59 -18.65 3.98
C ARG A 132 -9.72 -17.46 3.54
N GLU A 133 -9.37 -16.60 4.48
CA GLU A 133 -8.46 -15.46 4.25
C GLU A 133 -7.31 -15.44 5.26
N ILE A 134 -6.16 -14.96 4.81
CA ILE A 134 -4.95 -14.80 5.60
C ILE A 134 -4.54 -13.34 5.57
N ASP A 135 -4.75 -12.64 6.68
CA ASP A 135 -4.49 -11.21 6.80
C ASP A 135 -3.17 -10.94 7.48
N ARG A 136 -2.47 -9.89 7.07
CA ARG A 136 -1.21 -9.44 7.68
C ARG A 136 -1.45 -8.14 8.40
N LEU A 137 -1.28 -8.13 9.72
CA LEU A 137 -1.59 -7.00 10.59
C LEU A 137 -0.31 -6.53 11.26
N THR A 138 0.07 -5.27 11.05
CA THR A 138 1.25 -4.64 11.64
C THR A 138 0.76 -3.45 12.46
N GLY A 139 0.95 -3.44 13.78
CA GLY A 139 0.49 -2.36 14.65
C GLY A 139 1.34 -1.10 14.53
N GLY A 140 2.65 -1.29 14.36
CA GLY A 140 3.64 -0.23 14.40
C GLY A 140 4.15 0.00 15.82
N ALA A 141 4.35 1.26 16.19
CA ALA A 141 4.71 1.60 17.57
C ALA A 141 3.43 2.02 18.31
N GLY A 142 3.34 1.70 19.60
CA GLY A 142 2.14 2.03 20.37
C GLY A 142 1.74 0.86 21.24
N SER A 143 0.54 0.95 21.80
CA SER A 143 -0.17 -0.17 22.40
C SER A 143 -1.38 -0.46 21.53
N ASP A 144 -1.20 -1.38 20.60
CA ASP A 144 -2.15 -1.65 19.52
C ASP A 144 -3.16 -2.73 19.90
N ARG A 145 -4.29 -2.75 19.21
CA ARG A 145 -5.33 -3.75 19.39
C ARG A 145 -5.58 -4.50 18.10
N PHE A 146 -5.30 -5.80 18.10
CA PHE A 146 -5.59 -6.71 17.00
C PHE A 146 -6.92 -7.42 17.26
N ILE A 147 -7.91 -7.20 16.39
CA ILE A 147 -9.26 -7.72 16.56
C ILE A 147 -9.38 -9.09 15.88
N LEU A 148 -9.48 -10.15 16.68
CA LEU A 148 -9.71 -11.53 16.23
C LEU A 148 -11.11 -12.04 16.60
N GLY A 149 -11.98 -11.15 17.07
CA GLY A 149 -13.37 -11.46 17.35
C GLY A 149 -14.16 -10.28 17.90
N ASP A 150 -15.48 -10.40 17.81
CA ASP A 150 -16.47 -9.49 18.37
C ASP A 150 -17.40 -10.22 19.36
N THR A 151 -18.48 -9.57 19.79
CA THR A 151 -19.46 -10.15 20.73
C THR A 151 -20.19 -11.39 20.18
N SER A 152 -20.23 -11.54 18.87
CA SER A 152 -20.95 -12.58 18.15
C SER A 152 -20.04 -13.75 17.79
N SER A 153 -18.82 -13.48 17.33
CA SER A 153 -17.94 -14.48 16.69
C SER A 153 -16.46 -14.24 16.99
N THR A 154 -15.71 -15.33 17.14
CA THR A 154 -14.24 -15.31 16.91
C THR A 154 -14.02 -15.53 15.43
N TYR A 155 -13.13 -14.75 14.82
CA TYR A 155 -12.83 -14.79 13.39
C TYR A 155 -11.79 -15.86 13.08
N TYR A 156 -11.57 -16.12 11.78
CA TYR A 156 -10.63 -17.14 11.29
C TYR A 156 -10.92 -18.53 11.88
N LEU A 157 -12.19 -18.94 11.84
CA LEU A 157 -12.63 -20.25 12.27
C LEU A 157 -13.32 -21.00 11.12
N GLY A 158 -13.08 -22.30 11.07
CA GLY A 158 -13.70 -23.26 10.17
C GLY A 158 -12.79 -23.80 9.06
N GLY A 159 -11.56 -23.29 8.89
CA GLY A 159 -10.65 -23.69 7.80
C GLY A 159 -9.27 -24.23 8.22
N GLY A 160 -9.03 -24.42 9.51
CA GLY A 160 -7.88 -25.14 10.07
C GLY A 160 -6.58 -24.34 10.00
N ILE A 161 -5.94 -24.34 8.84
CA ILE A 161 -4.74 -23.51 8.54
C ILE A 161 -4.90 -22.72 7.24
N SER A 162 -6.12 -22.70 6.68
CA SER A 162 -6.43 -22.03 5.41
C SER A 162 -6.82 -20.57 5.62
N ASP A 163 -7.00 -20.17 6.86
CA ASP A 163 -7.47 -18.90 7.35
C ASP A 163 -6.80 -18.62 8.70
N TYR A 164 -6.21 -17.44 8.86
CA TYR A 164 -5.61 -16.95 10.11
C TYR A 164 -5.06 -15.54 9.92
N ALA A 165 -5.00 -14.76 11.00
CA ALA A 165 -4.23 -13.51 10.99
C ALA A 165 -2.72 -13.76 11.21
N ILE A 166 -1.86 -13.00 10.56
CA ILE A 166 -0.44 -12.86 10.87
C ILE A 166 -0.25 -11.49 11.52
N ILE A 167 -0.05 -11.46 12.83
CA ILE A 167 0.35 -10.26 13.55
C ILE A 167 1.87 -10.17 13.46
N THR A 168 2.39 -9.13 12.82
CA THR A 168 3.79 -9.11 12.35
C THR A 168 4.79 -8.52 13.35
N ASP A 169 4.33 -7.72 14.31
CA ASP A 169 5.20 -6.90 15.16
C ASP A 169 4.73 -6.77 16.62
N PHE A 170 3.99 -7.76 17.14
CA PHE A 170 3.39 -7.72 18.47
C PHE A 170 4.38 -7.29 19.56
N GLY A 171 4.07 -6.20 20.22
CA GLY A 171 4.91 -5.48 21.15
C GLY A 171 4.40 -5.48 22.59
N VAL A 172 5.07 -4.69 23.42
CA VAL A 172 4.67 -4.46 24.81
C VAL A 172 3.50 -3.49 24.85
N GLY A 173 2.40 -3.88 25.49
CA GLY A 173 1.19 -3.06 25.61
C GLY A 173 0.11 -3.41 24.59
N ASP A 174 0.48 -4.15 23.54
CA ASP A 174 -0.48 -4.63 22.56
C ASP A 174 -1.45 -5.65 23.15
N ALA A 175 -2.65 -5.64 22.59
CA ALA A 175 -3.76 -6.48 22.99
C ALA A 175 -4.34 -7.23 21.79
N ILE A 176 -4.79 -8.46 22.06
CA ILE A 176 -5.52 -9.30 21.12
C ILE A 176 -6.95 -9.38 21.63
N GLN A 177 -7.90 -8.88 20.84
CA GLN A 177 -9.31 -8.95 21.18
C GLN A 177 -9.92 -10.25 20.67
N THR A 178 -10.67 -10.93 21.55
CA THR A 178 -11.43 -12.13 21.23
C THR A 178 -12.88 -12.00 21.67
N ARG A 179 -13.75 -12.87 21.16
CA ARG A 179 -15.12 -13.01 21.67
C ARG A 179 -15.13 -13.51 23.11
N ILE A 180 -16.03 -12.98 23.96
CA ILE A 180 -16.25 -13.49 25.31
C ILE A 180 -16.47 -15.01 25.35
N GLY A 181 -15.77 -15.67 26.27
CA GLY A 181 -15.79 -17.13 26.43
C GLY A 181 -14.88 -17.90 25.47
N SER A 182 -14.26 -17.24 24.48
CA SER A 182 -13.24 -17.86 23.62
C SER A 182 -11.87 -17.73 24.29
N THR A 183 -11.25 -18.87 24.60
CA THR A 183 -9.87 -18.91 25.12
C THR A 183 -8.96 -19.48 24.05
N LEU A 184 -8.08 -18.64 23.51
CA LEU A 184 -7.07 -19.09 22.56
C LEU A 184 -5.91 -19.76 23.31
N SER A 185 -5.49 -20.93 22.85
CA SER A 185 -4.28 -21.60 23.34
C SER A 185 -3.06 -21.02 22.64
N ILE A 186 -2.02 -20.69 23.41
CA ILE A 186 -0.75 -20.15 22.91
C ILE A 186 0.22 -21.30 22.61
N GLY A 187 0.77 -21.31 21.40
CA GLY A 187 1.63 -22.37 20.87
C GLY A 187 0.86 -23.38 20.01
N GLY A 188 1.60 -24.26 19.34
CA GLY A 188 1.05 -25.24 18.40
C GLY A 188 1.93 -25.38 17.16
N ALA A 189 1.43 -26.14 16.18
CA ALA A 189 2.07 -26.24 14.87
C ALA A 189 1.93 -24.91 14.11
N LEU A 190 2.90 -24.60 13.28
CA LEU A 190 2.84 -23.44 12.38
C LEU A 190 2.64 -23.92 10.94
N PRO A 191 1.95 -23.13 10.10
CA PRO A 191 1.96 -23.32 8.66
C PRO A 191 3.40 -23.29 8.11
N THR A 192 3.66 -24.04 7.05
CA THR A 192 4.99 -24.13 6.43
C THR A 192 5.50 -22.76 6.01
N GLY A 193 6.73 -22.42 6.41
CA GLY A 193 7.38 -21.16 6.05
C GLY A 193 6.93 -19.95 6.88
N ILE A 194 6.00 -20.13 7.81
CA ILE A 194 5.57 -19.08 8.74
C ILE A 194 6.33 -19.24 10.07
N ILE A 195 6.80 -18.11 10.62
CA ILE A 195 7.46 -18.03 11.92
C ILE A 195 6.58 -17.25 12.91
N GLY A 196 6.71 -17.54 14.19
CA GLY A 196 6.00 -16.84 15.27
C GLY A 196 5.43 -17.81 16.31
N THR A 197 4.43 -17.34 17.04
CA THR A 197 3.68 -18.10 18.05
C THR A 197 2.26 -18.31 17.54
N ALA A 198 1.85 -19.56 17.37
CA ALA A 198 0.49 -19.90 16.96
C ALA A 198 -0.52 -19.62 18.08
N LEU A 199 -1.71 -19.17 17.71
CA LEU A 199 -2.89 -19.04 18.57
C LEU A 199 -4.00 -19.92 18.01
N TYR A 200 -4.43 -20.90 18.80
CA TYR A 200 -5.42 -21.89 18.38
C TYR A 200 -6.72 -21.80 19.18
N LEU A 201 -7.84 -22.13 18.53
CA LEU A 201 -9.12 -22.43 19.18
C LEU A 201 -9.64 -23.79 18.67
N ASN A 202 -9.81 -24.78 19.56
CA ASN A 202 -10.39 -26.10 19.23
C ASN A 202 -9.74 -26.85 18.03
N ASN A 203 -8.46 -26.61 17.72
CA ASN A 203 -7.68 -27.09 16.56
C ASN A 203 -7.70 -26.20 15.31
N ASP A 204 -8.36 -25.05 15.36
CA ASP A 204 -8.29 -24.05 14.30
C ASP A 204 -7.23 -22.99 14.60
N LEU A 205 -6.38 -22.68 13.63
CA LEU A 205 -5.38 -21.64 13.76
C LEU A 205 -6.06 -20.29 13.56
N VAL A 206 -6.14 -19.49 14.62
CA VAL A 206 -6.79 -18.17 14.56
C VAL A 206 -5.77 -17.09 14.16
N ALA A 207 -4.55 -17.21 14.68
CA ALA A 207 -3.48 -16.28 14.35
C ALA A 207 -2.08 -16.87 14.52
N VAL A 208 -1.10 -16.27 13.85
CA VAL A 208 0.31 -16.40 14.14
C VAL A 208 0.86 -15.05 14.57
N VAL A 209 1.50 -15.00 15.73
CA VAL A 209 2.03 -13.78 16.32
C VAL A 209 3.55 -13.76 16.23
N GLN A 210 4.08 -12.76 15.52
CA GLN A 210 5.49 -12.43 15.44
C GLN A 210 5.81 -11.32 16.44
N GLY A 211 7.07 -11.24 16.88
CA GLY A 211 7.49 -10.33 17.94
C GLY A 211 7.42 -10.97 19.33
N THR A 212 6.91 -10.23 20.30
CA THR A 212 6.79 -10.66 21.69
C THR A 212 5.77 -11.78 21.80
N ILE A 213 6.05 -12.81 22.60
CA ILE A 213 5.11 -13.91 22.84
C ILE A 213 3.91 -13.36 23.63
N PRO A 214 2.66 -13.51 23.14
CA PRO A 214 1.48 -13.14 23.90
C PRO A 214 1.41 -13.87 25.24
N THR A 215 0.81 -13.25 26.24
CA THR A 215 0.55 -13.85 27.56
C THR A 215 -0.91 -13.69 27.92
N ALA A 216 -1.35 -14.26 29.05
CA ALA A 216 -2.75 -14.15 29.47
C ALA A 216 -3.25 -12.68 29.59
N ILE A 217 -2.36 -11.73 29.90
CA ILE A 217 -2.72 -10.30 30.00
C ILE A 217 -2.84 -9.61 28.64
N SER A 218 -2.32 -10.23 27.57
CA SER A 218 -2.43 -9.72 26.20
C SER A 218 -3.86 -9.89 25.64
N PHE A 219 -4.69 -10.76 26.24
CA PHE A 219 -6.02 -11.02 25.72
C PHE A 219 -7.07 -10.13 26.39
N VAL A 220 -7.86 -9.46 25.57
CA VAL A 220 -9.06 -8.73 25.99
C VAL A 220 -10.27 -9.38 25.33
N SER A 221 -11.38 -9.48 26.06
CA SER A 221 -12.61 -10.04 25.50
C SER A 221 -13.71 -8.99 25.40
N VAL A 222 -14.57 -9.15 24.41
CA VAL A 222 -15.76 -8.33 24.19
C VAL A 222 -17.03 -9.17 24.15
#